data_AF-E0S2C1-F1
#
_entry.id   AF-E0S2C1-F1
#
_cell.length_a   1.000
_cell.length_b   1.000
_cell.length_c   1.000
_cell.angle_alpha   90.00
_cell.angle_beta   90.00
_cell.angle_gamma   90.00
#
_symmetry.space_group_name_H-M   'P 1'
#
loop_
_entity.id
_entity.type
_entity.pdbx_description
1 polymer ?
#
loop_
_entity_poly.entity_id
_entity_poly.type
_entity_poly.pdbx_seq_one_letter_code
_entity_poly.pdbx_strand_id
1 'polypeptide(L)'
;MARDDEVYMSALQGKSIPILTLDNKWHQLFTQTEMTPEIESLADELNSLVEKDGKLRSQTKDIKKLKKKLLGEIVPLRDKANKLGNAPNIEKEISERTRLINECNDKLDSHQDELLDLSKQIYDIDYKLMLETMKVCYERLHDNTEDIKALDEWIKRARIELKKNVIRLQESEMENYNLYSYMHQIFGPEVVDLFDMKYDPDKRHPIRRPLSGEEYVE
;
A
#
# COMPACT_ATOMS: atom_id res chain seq x y z
N MET A 1 -3.12 -22.75 -0.68
CA MET A 1 -3.28 -22.35 0.75
C MET A 1 -2.12 -22.91 1.57
N ALA A 2 -2.23 -24.02 2.32
CA ALA A 2 -1.09 -24.51 3.14
C ALA A 2 0.24 -24.76 2.39
N ARG A 3 0.17 -25.14 1.11
CA ARG A 3 1.33 -25.40 0.27
C ARG A 3 2.05 -24.12 -0.21
N ASP A 4 1.34 -22.99 -0.30
CA ASP A 4 1.92 -21.71 -0.70
C ASP A 4 2.62 -21.06 0.51
N ASP A 5 2.01 -21.15 1.69
CA ASP A 5 2.56 -20.60 2.93
C ASP A 5 3.90 -21.24 3.32
N GLU A 6 4.08 -22.55 3.13
CA GLU A 6 5.35 -23.26 3.36
C GLU A 6 6.45 -22.87 2.35
N VAL A 7 6.07 -22.59 1.11
CA VAL A 7 7.00 -22.13 0.05
C VAL A 7 7.44 -20.70 0.33
N TYR A 8 6.52 -19.82 0.75
CA TYR A 8 6.87 -18.48 1.20
C TYR A 8 7.75 -18.50 2.46
N MET A 9 7.44 -19.36 3.44
CA MET A 9 8.27 -19.53 4.65
C MET A 9 9.72 -19.90 4.30
N SER A 10 9.92 -20.85 3.39
CA SER A 10 11.25 -21.27 2.96
C SER A 10 12.01 -20.18 2.19
N ALA A 11 11.29 -19.36 1.39
CA ALA A 11 11.88 -18.26 0.62
C ALA A 11 12.16 -16.99 1.45
N LEU A 12 11.54 -16.88 2.62
CA LEU A 12 11.66 -15.75 3.54
C LEU A 12 12.60 -16.05 4.71
N GLN A 13 13.02 -17.31 4.90
CA GLN A 13 14.09 -17.65 5.84
C GLN A 13 15.35 -16.81 5.60
N GLY A 14 15.77 -16.08 6.64
CA GLY A 14 16.95 -15.21 6.61
C GLY A 14 16.67 -13.76 6.18
N LYS A 15 15.44 -13.39 5.82
CA LYS A 15 15.07 -11.99 5.56
C LYS A 15 14.49 -11.34 6.81
N SER A 16 15.06 -10.21 7.21
CA SER A 16 14.50 -9.37 8.28
C SER A 16 13.32 -8.58 7.73
N ILE A 17 12.11 -8.91 8.19
CA ILE A 17 10.90 -8.17 7.86
C ILE A 17 10.75 -7.05 8.91
N PRO A 18 10.65 -5.77 8.50
CA PRO A 18 10.28 -4.69 9.41
C PRO A 18 8.84 -4.86 9.88
N ILE A 19 8.54 -4.45 11.12
CA ILE A 19 7.18 -4.45 11.67
C ILE A 19 6.28 -3.63 10.75
N LEU A 20 5.33 -4.29 10.10
CA LEU A 20 4.57 -3.72 8.99
C LEU A 20 3.73 -2.51 9.40
N THR A 21 3.09 -2.57 10.56
CA THR A 21 2.22 -1.48 11.04
C THR A 21 2.98 -0.21 11.36
N LEU A 22 4.30 -0.27 11.52
CA LEU A 22 5.16 0.90 11.74
C LEU A 22 5.68 1.50 10.42
N ASP A 23 5.52 0.82 9.28
CA ASP A 23 5.94 1.32 7.98
C ASP A 23 4.80 2.07 7.27
N ASN A 24 5.00 3.37 7.00
CA ASN A 24 4.05 4.19 6.26
C ASN A 24 3.74 3.64 4.86
N LYS A 25 4.68 2.94 4.22
CA LYS A 25 4.45 2.33 2.91
C LYS A 25 3.46 1.18 2.96
N TRP A 26 3.42 0.42 4.07
CA TRP A 26 2.43 -0.63 4.25
C TRP A 26 1.02 -0.04 4.27
N HIS A 27 0.81 1.05 5.02
CA HIS A 27 -0.46 1.79 5.03
C HIS A 27 -0.86 2.33 3.65
N GLN A 28 0.12 2.75 2.84
CA GLN A 28 -0.15 3.24 1.48
C GLN A 28 -0.68 2.16 0.53
N LEU A 29 -0.40 0.87 0.77
CA LEU A 29 -0.94 -0.22 -0.05
C LEU A 29 -2.47 -0.22 -0.05
N PHE A 30 -3.08 0.11 1.09
CA PHE A 30 -4.54 0.13 1.27
C PHE A 30 -5.22 1.40 0.75
N THR A 31 -4.47 2.28 0.07
CA THR A 31 -5.06 3.33 -0.78
C THR A 31 -5.43 2.82 -2.17
N GLN A 32 -4.85 1.68 -2.57
CA GLN A 32 -5.02 1.07 -3.90
C GLN A 32 -5.74 -0.28 -3.85
N THR A 33 -5.85 -0.84 -2.65
CA THR A 33 -6.47 -2.14 -2.38
C THR A 33 -7.30 -2.05 -1.11
N GLU A 34 -8.28 -2.95 -0.96
CA GLU A 34 -9.11 -3.00 0.25
C GLU A 34 -8.34 -3.60 1.42
N MET A 35 -8.53 -3.02 2.61
CA MET A 35 -8.06 -3.63 3.85
C MET A 35 -9.13 -4.61 4.33
N THR A 36 -8.81 -5.89 4.31
CA THR A 36 -9.77 -6.92 4.73
C THR A 36 -9.92 -6.94 6.25
N PRO A 37 -11.05 -7.43 6.79
CA PRO A 37 -11.23 -7.57 8.24
C PRO A 37 -10.14 -8.42 8.91
N GLU A 38 -9.62 -9.44 8.21
CA GLU A 38 -8.52 -10.27 8.69
C GLU A 38 -7.22 -9.48 8.83
N ILE A 39 -6.89 -8.62 7.85
CA ILE A 39 -5.71 -7.75 7.89
C ILE A 39 -5.84 -6.73 9.01
N GLU A 40 -7.02 -6.11 9.16
CA GLU A 40 -7.28 -5.15 10.23
C GLU A 40 -7.13 -5.79 11.62
N SER A 41 -7.71 -6.98 11.82
CA SER A 41 -7.57 -7.72 13.08
C SER A 41 -6.12 -8.09 13.40
N LEU A 42 -5.35 -8.54 12.41
CA LEU A 42 -3.93 -8.88 12.59
C LEU A 42 -3.08 -7.63 12.87
N ALA A 43 -3.39 -6.49 12.23
CA ALA A 43 -2.72 -5.22 12.46
C ALA A 43 -2.99 -4.70 13.89
N ASP A 44 -4.23 -4.79 14.37
CA ASP A 44 -4.60 -4.41 15.73
C ASP A 44 -3.93 -5.30 16.78
N GLU A 45 -3.90 -6.62 16.54
CA GLU A 45 -3.20 -7.57 17.40
C GLU A 45 -1.70 -7.23 17.47
N LEU A 46 -1.07 -7.00 16.32
CA LEU A 46 0.35 -6.61 16.23
C LEU A 46 0.63 -5.32 16.99
N ASN A 47 -0.20 -4.29 16.79
CA ASN A 47 -0.06 -3.00 17.48
C ASN A 47 -0.17 -3.17 19.00
N SER A 48 -1.09 -4.02 19.47
CA SER A 48 -1.24 -4.29 20.90
C SER A 48 0.00 -4.98 21.50
N LEU A 49 0.63 -5.88 20.76
CA LEU A 49 1.85 -6.59 21.20
C LEU A 49 3.05 -5.64 21.22
N VAL A 50 3.20 -4.81 20.18
CA VAL A 50 4.26 -3.79 20.11
C VAL A 50 4.12 -2.77 21.24
N GLU A 51 2.89 -2.36 21.57
CA GLU A 51 2.65 -1.45 22.70
C GLU A 51 3.04 -2.11 24.04
N LYS A 52 2.71 -3.39 24.24
CA LYS A 52 3.10 -4.16 25.44
C LYS A 52 4.62 -4.29 25.55
N ASP A 53 5.32 -4.67 24.47
CA ASP A 53 6.79 -4.75 24.43
C ASP A 53 7.41 -3.38 24.78
N GLY A 54 6.89 -2.29 24.21
CA GLY A 54 7.33 -0.92 24.53
C GLY A 54 7.17 -0.55 26.00
N LYS A 55 6.00 -0.86 26.60
CA LYS A 55 5.74 -0.64 28.04
C LYS A 55 6.70 -1.45 28.91
N LEU A 56 6.87 -2.73 28.61
CA LEU A 56 7.71 -3.65 29.38
C LEU A 56 9.20 -3.25 29.31
N ARG A 57 9.69 -2.80 28.15
CA ARG A 57 11.04 -2.24 28.01
C ARG A 57 11.24 -0.98 28.84
N SER A 58 10.24 -0.09 28.88
CA SER A 58 10.29 1.12 29.72
C SER A 58 10.36 0.77 31.20
N GLN A 59 9.49 -0.14 31.67
CA GLN A 59 9.48 -0.64 33.05
C GLN A 59 10.81 -1.30 33.41
N THR A 60 11.34 -2.17 32.53
CA THR A 60 12.66 -2.80 32.68
C THR A 60 13.77 -1.77 32.87
N LYS A 61 13.74 -0.67 32.09
CA LYS A 61 14.71 0.42 32.21
C LYS A 61 14.63 1.11 33.56
N ASP A 62 13.43 1.34 34.07
CA ASP A 62 13.23 2.00 35.37
C ASP A 62 13.60 1.10 36.56
N ILE A 63 13.31 -0.20 36.48
CA ILE A 63 13.78 -1.17 37.48
C ILE A 63 15.32 -1.25 37.50
N LYS A 64 15.98 -1.24 36.32
CA LYS A 64 17.46 -1.18 36.24
C LYS A 64 18.02 0.08 36.90
N LYS A 65 17.38 1.25 36.73
CA LYS A 65 17.79 2.49 37.40
C LYS A 65 17.62 2.39 38.92
N LEU A 66 16.48 1.86 39.38
CA LEU A 66 16.21 1.68 40.81
C LEU A 66 17.23 0.73 41.45
N LYS A 67 17.48 -0.43 40.84
CA LYS A 67 18.50 -1.38 41.29
C LYS A 67 19.89 -0.73 41.39
N LYS A 68 20.28 0.06 40.39
CA LYS A 68 21.56 0.80 40.41
C LYS A 68 21.64 1.81 41.56
N LYS A 69 20.53 2.53 41.83
CA LYS A 69 20.44 3.46 42.96
C LYS A 69 20.60 2.73 44.29
N LEU A 70 19.84 1.65 44.52
CA LEU A 70 19.90 0.85 45.74
C LEU A 70 21.30 0.27 46.00
N LEU A 71 21.97 -0.24 44.95
CA LEU A 71 23.35 -0.72 45.03
C LEU A 71 24.32 0.38 45.43
N GLY A 72 24.20 1.58 44.83
CA GLY A 72 25.02 2.74 45.17
C GLY A 72 24.83 3.22 46.61
N GLU A 73 23.64 3.04 47.17
CA GLU A 73 23.34 3.42 48.55
C GLU A 73 23.75 2.36 49.59
N ILE A 74 23.88 1.08 49.22
CA ILE A 74 24.30 -0.01 50.13
C ILE A 74 25.78 0.11 50.54
N VAL A 75 26.66 0.43 49.60
CA VAL A 75 28.11 0.50 49.83
C VAL A 75 28.46 1.47 50.97
N PRO A 76 28.01 2.74 50.96
CA PRO A 76 28.30 3.67 52.05
C PRO A 76 27.62 3.27 53.37
N LEU A 77 26.46 2.60 53.34
CA LEU A 77 25.85 2.07 54.56
C LEU A 77 26.70 0.95 55.18
N ARG A 78 27.22 0.02 54.37
CA ARG A 78 28.12 -1.04 54.86
C ARG A 78 29.40 -0.46 55.45
N ASP A 79 30.00 0.54 54.80
CA ASP A 79 31.17 1.23 55.34
C ASP A 79 30.87 1.92 56.67
N LYS A 80 29.67 2.50 56.81
CA LYS A 80 29.20 3.14 58.04
C LYS A 80 28.90 2.12 59.15
N ALA A 81 28.30 0.97 58.82
CA ALA A 81 28.06 -0.13 59.75
C ALA A 81 29.37 -0.67 60.33
N ASN A 82 30.37 -0.90 59.48
CA ASN A 82 31.71 -1.37 59.88
C ASN A 82 32.41 -0.38 60.83
N LYS A 83 32.27 0.93 60.60
CA LYS A 83 32.87 1.97 61.45
C LYS A 83 32.16 2.15 62.81
N LEU A 84 30.86 1.88 62.87
CA LEU A 84 30.02 2.11 64.06
C LEU A 84 29.71 0.84 64.84
N GLY A 85 30.39 -0.28 64.57
CA GLY A 85 30.21 -1.53 65.30
C GLY A 85 28.85 -2.19 65.05
N ASN A 86 28.37 -2.19 63.81
CA ASN A 86 27.11 -2.84 63.39
C ASN A 86 25.88 -2.36 64.16
N ALA A 87 25.68 -1.04 64.19
CA ALA A 87 24.49 -0.45 64.79
C ALA A 87 23.21 -1.05 64.18
N PRO A 88 22.25 -1.54 65.00
CA PRO A 88 21.12 -2.35 64.52
C PRO A 88 20.19 -1.61 63.54
N ASN A 89 20.14 -0.28 63.59
CA ASN A 89 19.37 0.50 62.62
C ASN A 89 19.99 0.52 61.21
N ILE A 90 21.32 0.54 61.12
CA ILE A 90 22.03 0.54 59.82
C ILE A 90 21.92 -0.86 59.19
N GLU A 91 22.01 -1.92 60.00
CA GLU A 91 21.84 -3.29 59.52
C GLU A 91 20.43 -3.55 58.97
N LYS A 92 19.40 -2.96 59.60
CA LYS A 92 18.03 -2.98 59.08
C LYS A 92 17.92 -2.30 57.70
N GLU A 93 18.48 -1.10 57.53
CA GLU A 93 18.47 -0.42 56.22
C GLU A 93 19.23 -1.23 55.14
N ILE A 94 20.37 -1.84 55.49
CA ILE A 94 21.12 -2.71 54.58
C ILE A 94 20.27 -3.92 54.17
N SER A 95 19.61 -4.56 55.13
CA SER A 95 18.74 -5.72 54.90
C SER A 95 17.55 -5.36 53.99
N GLU A 96 16.87 -4.25 54.27
CA GLU A 96 15.75 -3.76 53.46
C GLU A 96 16.19 -3.45 52.02
N ARG A 97 17.30 -2.73 51.83
CA ARG A 97 17.82 -2.45 50.49
C ARG A 97 18.25 -3.72 49.75
N THR A 98 18.85 -4.69 50.46
CA THR A 98 19.24 -5.98 49.88
C THR A 98 18.01 -6.75 49.42
N ARG A 99 16.93 -6.76 50.21
CA ARG A 99 15.65 -7.33 49.83
C ARG A 99 15.09 -6.65 48.56
N LEU A 100 15.05 -5.33 48.51
CA LEU A 100 14.56 -4.59 47.34
C LEU A 100 15.40 -4.84 46.08
N ILE A 101 16.72 -5.02 46.22
CA ILE A 101 17.60 -5.39 45.10
C ILE A 101 17.26 -6.79 44.58
N ASN A 102 17.00 -7.75 45.47
CA ASN A 102 16.58 -9.09 45.07
C ASN A 102 15.22 -9.05 44.35
N GLU A 103 14.25 -8.31 44.89
CA GLU A 103 12.95 -8.09 44.22
C GLU A 103 13.11 -7.43 42.84
N CYS A 104 14.10 -6.54 42.67
CA CYS A 104 14.44 -5.98 41.36
C CYS A 104 15.05 -7.02 40.43
N ASN A 105 15.88 -7.95 40.92
CA ASN A 105 16.46 -9.02 40.11
C ASN A 105 15.36 -9.95 39.60
N ASP A 106 14.50 -10.42 40.50
CA ASP A 106 13.42 -11.36 40.16
C ASP A 106 12.48 -10.76 39.10
N LYS A 107 12.14 -9.46 39.23
CA LYS A 107 11.35 -8.75 38.23
C LYS A 107 12.06 -8.59 36.89
N LEU A 108 13.38 -8.32 36.90
CA LEU A 108 14.16 -8.19 35.67
C LEU A 108 14.25 -9.52 34.91
N ASP A 109 14.42 -10.63 35.63
CA ASP A 109 14.47 -11.96 35.04
C ASP A 109 13.11 -12.32 34.43
N SER A 110 12.01 -12.09 35.17
CA SER A 110 10.65 -12.29 34.65
C SER A 110 10.35 -11.43 33.41
N HIS A 111 10.74 -10.16 33.41
CA HIS A 111 10.54 -9.29 32.24
C HIS A 111 11.40 -9.73 31.05
N GLN A 112 12.58 -10.31 31.28
CA GLN A 112 13.41 -10.82 30.21
C GLN A 112 12.75 -12.00 29.50
N ASP A 113 12.17 -12.93 30.26
CA ASP A 113 11.43 -14.06 29.69
C ASP A 113 10.18 -13.58 28.93
N GLU A 114 9.43 -12.64 29.49
CA GLU A 114 8.24 -12.06 28.85
C GLU A 114 8.59 -11.29 27.57
N LEU A 115 9.71 -10.55 27.55
CA LEU A 115 10.20 -9.87 26.34
C LEU A 115 10.61 -10.85 25.24
N LEU A 116 11.16 -12.01 25.59
CA LEU A 116 11.51 -13.05 24.61
C LEU A 116 10.25 -13.65 23.98
N ASP A 117 9.23 -13.93 24.80
CA ASP A 117 7.96 -14.45 24.32
C ASP A 117 7.20 -13.41 23.46
N LEU A 118 7.12 -12.16 23.90
CA LEU A 118 6.55 -11.06 23.12
C LEU A 118 7.26 -10.88 21.79
N SER A 119 8.60 -10.96 21.76
CA SER A 119 9.37 -10.83 20.52
C SER A 119 9.00 -11.92 19.50
N LYS A 120 8.76 -13.15 19.99
CA LYS A 120 8.31 -14.27 19.14
C LYS A 120 6.88 -14.07 18.66
N GLN A 121 5.97 -13.67 19.54
CA GLN A 121 4.58 -13.40 19.17
C GLN A 121 4.47 -12.27 18.14
N ILE A 122 5.22 -11.17 18.32
CA ILE A 122 5.29 -10.06 17.36
C ILE A 122 5.75 -10.57 16.00
N TYR A 123 6.81 -11.38 15.95
CA TYR A 123 7.29 -11.96 14.70
C TYR A 123 6.23 -12.84 14.02
N ASP A 124 5.58 -13.72 14.77
CA ASP A 124 4.59 -14.65 14.23
C ASP A 124 3.35 -13.92 13.68
N ILE A 125 2.88 -12.86 14.38
CA ILE A 125 1.74 -12.05 13.93
C ILE A 125 2.11 -11.15 12.75
N ASP A 126 3.25 -10.48 12.78
CA ASP A 126 3.73 -9.63 11.68
C ASP A 126 3.93 -10.46 10.40
N TYR A 127 4.41 -11.70 10.54
CA TYR A 127 4.52 -12.64 9.44
C TYR A 127 3.16 -13.03 8.85
N LYS A 128 2.17 -13.35 9.68
CA LYS A 128 0.80 -13.64 9.20
C LYS A 128 0.19 -12.42 8.49
N LEU A 129 0.36 -11.24 9.07
CA LEU A 129 -0.09 -9.98 8.49
C LEU A 129 0.52 -9.75 7.11
N MET A 130 1.82 -10.01 6.96
CA MET A 130 2.53 -9.92 5.69
C MET A 130 1.94 -10.87 4.63
N LEU A 131 1.67 -12.13 4.99
CA LEU A 131 1.12 -13.10 4.04
C LEU A 131 -0.25 -12.68 3.53
N GLU A 132 -1.15 -12.27 4.44
CA GLU A 132 -2.48 -11.80 4.04
C GLU A 132 -2.40 -10.51 3.22
N THR A 133 -1.51 -9.58 3.60
CA THR A 133 -1.26 -8.36 2.81
C THR A 133 -0.79 -8.71 1.40
N MET A 134 0.18 -9.63 1.27
CA MET A 134 0.74 -10.04 -0.02
C MET A 134 -0.32 -10.68 -0.91
N LYS A 135 -1.14 -11.58 -0.34
CA LYS A 135 -2.21 -12.25 -1.07
C LYS A 135 -3.16 -11.23 -1.71
N VAL A 136 -3.67 -10.30 -0.90
CA VAL A 136 -4.61 -9.26 -1.35
C VAL A 136 -3.98 -8.33 -2.40
N CYS A 137 -2.73 -7.90 -2.19
CA CYS A 137 -2.03 -7.06 -3.16
C CYS A 137 -1.75 -7.77 -4.49
N TYR A 138 -1.35 -9.04 -4.48
CA TYR A 138 -1.08 -9.78 -5.71
C TYR A 138 -2.35 -10.14 -6.48
N GLU A 139 -3.44 -10.47 -5.80
CA GLU A 139 -4.76 -10.63 -6.43
C GLU A 139 -5.14 -9.34 -7.16
N ARG A 140 -5.03 -8.18 -6.50
CA ARG A 140 -5.33 -6.88 -7.12
C ARG A 140 -4.43 -6.55 -8.30
N LEU A 141 -3.13 -6.85 -8.21
CA LEU A 141 -2.19 -6.66 -9.31
C LEU A 141 -2.52 -7.55 -10.51
N HIS A 142 -2.93 -8.80 -10.26
CA HIS A 142 -3.30 -9.74 -11.30
C HIS A 142 -4.55 -9.25 -12.05
N ASP A 143 -5.62 -8.95 -11.31
CA ASP A 143 -6.88 -8.48 -11.90
C ASP A 143 -6.67 -7.20 -12.72
N ASN A 144 -5.94 -6.23 -12.16
CA ASN A 144 -5.65 -4.98 -12.85
C ASN A 144 -4.80 -5.20 -14.11
N THR A 145 -3.91 -6.19 -14.12
CA THR A 145 -3.11 -6.53 -15.30
C THR A 145 -3.98 -7.11 -16.42
N GLU A 146 -4.94 -7.96 -16.09
CA GLU A 146 -5.89 -8.52 -17.05
C GLU A 146 -6.83 -7.44 -17.60
N ASP A 147 -7.32 -6.53 -16.75
CA ASP A 147 -8.11 -5.37 -17.16
C ASP A 147 -7.34 -4.47 -18.14
N ILE A 148 -6.07 -4.18 -17.84
CA ILE A 148 -5.20 -3.40 -18.73
C ILE A 148 -5.06 -4.07 -20.10
N LYS A 149 -4.86 -5.39 -20.15
CA LYS A 149 -4.77 -6.13 -21.42
C LYS A 149 -6.07 -6.07 -22.20
N ALA A 150 -7.20 -6.29 -21.53
CA ALA A 150 -8.52 -6.23 -22.16
C ALA A 150 -8.81 -4.83 -22.74
N LEU A 151 -8.46 -3.78 -22.00
CA LEU A 151 -8.58 -2.39 -22.46
C LEU A 151 -7.65 -2.10 -23.66
N ASP A 152 -6.40 -2.54 -23.63
CA ASP A 152 -5.46 -2.35 -24.75
C ASP A 152 -5.96 -3.02 -26.04
N GLU A 153 -6.46 -4.25 -25.93
CA GLU A 153 -7.09 -4.94 -27.07
C GLU A 153 -8.33 -4.22 -27.59
N TRP A 154 -9.19 -3.76 -26.69
CA TRP A 154 -10.39 -3.01 -27.07
C TRP A 154 -10.03 -1.70 -27.77
N ILE A 155 -9.04 -0.94 -27.25
CA ILE A 155 -8.55 0.30 -27.86
C ILE A 155 -8.00 0.02 -29.26
N LYS A 156 -7.24 -1.06 -29.45
CA LYS A 156 -6.73 -1.47 -30.77
C LYS A 156 -7.86 -1.73 -31.76
N ARG A 157 -8.90 -2.47 -31.35
CA ARG A 157 -10.09 -2.74 -32.18
C ARG A 157 -10.84 -1.45 -32.52
N ALA A 158 -11.11 -0.61 -31.51
CA ALA A 158 -11.81 0.66 -31.69
C ALA A 158 -11.07 1.59 -32.67
N ARG A 159 -9.73 1.66 -32.60
CA ARG A 159 -8.92 2.45 -33.56
C ARG A 159 -9.06 1.95 -35.00
N ILE A 160 -9.12 0.64 -35.21
CA ILE A 160 -9.30 0.06 -36.56
C ILE A 160 -10.69 0.41 -37.09
N GLU A 161 -11.73 0.26 -36.27
CA GLU A 161 -13.09 0.61 -36.64
C GLU A 161 -13.24 2.10 -36.94
N LEU A 162 -12.65 2.96 -36.11
CA LEU A 162 -12.63 4.40 -36.33
C LEU A 162 -11.99 4.73 -37.68
N LYS A 163 -10.82 4.16 -38.00
CA LYS A 163 -10.17 4.35 -39.30
C LYS A 163 -11.06 3.94 -40.48
N LYS A 164 -11.75 2.79 -40.37
CA LYS A 164 -12.70 2.33 -41.40
C LYS A 164 -13.87 3.30 -41.56
N ASN A 165 -14.42 3.80 -40.47
CA ASN A 165 -15.55 4.71 -40.50
C ASN A 165 -15.16 6.09 -41.04
N VAL A 166 -13.94 6.56 -40.76
CA VAL A 166 -13.40 7.79 -41.36
C VAL A 166 -13.30 7.66 -42.88
N ILE A 167 -12.77 6.55 -43.39
CA ILE A 167 -12.69 6.31 -44.84
C ILE A 167 -14.09 6.28 -45.45
N ARG A 168 -15.03 5.54 -44.87
CA ARG A 168 -16.42 5.48 -45.34
C ARG A 168 -17.10 6.86 -45.36
N LEU A 169 -16.86 7.66 -44.33
CA LEU A 169 -17.36 9.04 -44.27
C LEU A 169 -16.83 9.86 -45.45
N GLN A 170 -15.52 9.80 -45.70
CA GLN A 170 -14.87 10.50 -46.81
C GLN A 170 -15.38 10.02 -48.18
N GLU A 171 -15.55 8.71 -48.36
CA GLU A 171 -16.11 8.12 -49.59
C GLU A 171 -17.54 8.62 -49.84
N SER A 172 -18.40 8.62 -48.82
CA SER A 172 -19.78 9.13 -48.95
C SER A 172 -19.84 10.64 -49.19
N GLU A 173 -18.95 11.43 -48.57
CA GLU A 173 -18.83 12.86 -48.85
C GLU A 173 -18.42 13.12 -50.31
N MET A 174 -17.46 12.34 -50.82
CA MET A 174 -16.99 12.42 -52.21
C MET A 174 -18.07 11.96 -53.21
N GLU A 175 -18.82 10.91 -52.89
CA GLU A 175 -19.96 10.45 -53.69
C GLU A 175 -21.02 11.55 -53.82
N ASN A 176 -21.39 12.19 -52.72
CA ASN A 176 -22.32 13.31 -52.73
C ASN A 176 -21.80 14.49 -53.56
N TYR A 177 -20.51 14.83 -53.43
CA TYR A 177 -19.88 15.88 -54.25
C TYR A 177 -19.97 15.56 -55.74
N ASN A 178 -19.57 14.35 -56.13
CA ASN A 178 -19.56 13.92 -57.52
C ASN A 178 -20.97 13.90 -58.10
N LEU A 179 -21.93 13.35 -57.38
CA LEU A 179 -23.33 13.28 -57.81
C LEU A 179 -23.91 14.69 -58.04
N TYR A 180 -23.65 15.62 -57.11
CA TYR A 180 -24.07 17.01 -57.25
C TYR A 180 -23.38 17.71 -58.42
N SER A 181 -22.07 17.51 -58.60
CA SER A 181 -21.31 18.05 -59.73
C SER A 181 -21.85 17.53 -61.08
N TYR A 182 -22.15 16.24 -61.18
CA TYR A 182 -22.69 15.64 -62.39
C TYR A 182 -24.09 16.16 -62.71
N MET A 183 -24.96 16.34 -61.72
CA MET A 183 -26.28 16.96 -61.93
C MET A 183 -26.15 18.38 -62.49
N HIS A 184 -25.25 19.19 -61.92
CA HIS A 184 -24.96 20.54 -62.42
C HIS A 184 -24.43 20.54 -63.85
N GLN A 185 -23.53 19.61 -64.21
CA GLN A 185 -22.98 19.49 -65.56
C GLN A 185 -24.02 19.03 -66.60
N ILE A 186 -24.93 18.12 -66.23
CA ILE A 186 -25.92 17.54 -67.16
C ILE A 186 -27.13 18.46 -67.34
N PHE A 187 -27.69 18.96 -66.25
CA PHE A 187 -28.97 19.69 -66.26
C PHE A 187 -28.80 21.21 -66.24
N GLY A 188 -27.61 21.71 -65.90
CA GLY A 188 -27.30 23.12 -65.77
C GLY A 188 -27.72 23.70 -64.42
N PRO A 189 -27.10 24.82 -63.99
CA PRO A 189 -27.31 25.39 -62.65
C PRO A 189 -28.77 25.78 -62.38
N GLU A 190 -29.42 26.43 -63.35
CA GLU A 190 -30.80 26.91 -63.20
C GLU A 190 -31.82 25.80 -62.91
N VAL A 191 -31.58 24.59 -63.46
CA VAL A 191 -32.46 23.43 -63.25
C VAL A 191 -32.19 22.77 -61.90
N VAL A 192 -30.92 22.64 -61.50
CA VAL A 192 -30.56 22.05 -60.20
C VAL A 192 -31.00 22.94 -59.03
N ASP A 193 -30.86 24.26 -59.18
CA ASP A 193 -31.26 25.25 -58.17
C ASP A 193 -32.77 25.20 -57.85
N LEU A 194 -33.61 24.83 -58.84
CA LEU A 194 -35.05 24.59 -58.62
C LEU A 194 -35.32 23.42 -57.68
N PHE A 195 -34.47 22.38 -57.69
CA PHE A 195 -34.59 21.21 -56.81
C PHE A 195 -33.91 21.42 -55.44
N ASP A 196 -32.87 22.25 -55.37
CA ASP A 196 -32.15 22.57 -54.13
C ASP A 196 -33.01 23.33 -53.10
N MET A 197 -34.12 23.94 -53.54
CA MET A 197 -35.13 24.53 -52.64
C MET A 197 -35.78 23.49 -51.69
N LYS A 198 -35.73 22.19 -52.02
CA LYS A 198 -36.29 21.10 -51.19
C LYS A 198 -35.23 20.27 -50.46
N TYR A 199 -34.00 20.21 -50.98
CA TYR A 199 -32.88 19.51 -50.39
C TYR A 199 -31.64 20.41 -50.55
N ASP A 200 -31.21 21.03 -49.46
CA ASP A 200 -30.05 21.91 -49.42
C ASP A 200 -28.83 21.07 -49.00
N PRO A 201 -27.98 20.62 -49.96
CA PRO A 201 -26.86 19.77 -49.65
C PRO A 201 -25.83 20.51 -48.76
N ASP A 202 -25.62 21.81 -48.96
CA ASP A 202 -24.64 22.60 -48.18
C ASP A 202 -25.02 22.76 -46.71
N LYS A 203 -26.31 22.73 -46.36
CA LYS A 203 -26.77 22.78 -44.95
C LYS A 203 -26.88 21.42 -44.26
N ARG A 204 -27.20 20.35 -45.00
CA ARG A 204 -27.47 19.03 -44.41
C ARG A 204 -26.24 18.12 -44.44
N HIS A 205 -25.43 18.21 -45.49
CA HIS A 205 -24.20 17.46 -45.68
C HIS A 205 -23.20 18.36 -46.42
N PRO A 206 -22.52 19.29 -45.71
CA PRO A 206 -21.63 20.25 -46.36
C PRO A 206 -20.68 19.51 -47.26
N ILE A 207 -20.76 19.79 -48.56
CA ILE A 207 -20.04 19.03 -49.56
C ILE A 207 -18.55 19.37 -49.42
N ARG A 208 -17.80 18.49 -48.77
CA ARG A 208 -16.36 18.67 -48.58
C ARG A 208 -15.67 18.41 -49.90
N ARG A 209 -15.11 19.47 -50.49
CA ARG A 209 -14.25 19.34 -51.66
C ARG A 209 -12.98 18.59 -51.24
N PRO A 210 -12.43 17.71 -52.10
CA PRO A 210 -11.16 17.05 -51.80
C PRO A 210 -10.09 18.11 -51.52
N LEU A 211 -9.39 17.96 -50.40
CA LEU A 211 -8.27 18.82 -50.01
C LEU A 211 -7.24 18.78 -51.15
N SER A 212 -6.87 19.94 -51.70
CA SER A 212 -5.71 20.05 -52.58
C SER A 212 -4.48 19.62 -51.79
N GLY A 213 -3.56 18.88 -52.43
CA GLY A 213 -2.42 18.20 -51.78
C GLY A 213 -1.41 19.08 -51.01
N GLU A 214 -1.70 20.35 -50.78
CA GLU A 214 -0.90 21.29 -49.99
C GLU A 214 -1.27 21.32 -48.50
N GLU A 215 -2.42 20.75 -48.09
CA GLU A 215 -2.88 20.78 -46.68
C GLU A 215 -2.44 19.56 -45.82
N TYR A 216 -1.45 18.79 -46.27
CA TYR A 216 -0.87 17.65 -45.53
C TYR A 216 0.48 17.98 -44.85
N VAL A 217 0.71 19.24 -44.47
CA VAL A 217 1.90 19.60 -43.69
C VAL A 217 1.47 20.25 -42.38
N GLU A 218 1.15 19.40 -41.40
CA GLU A 218 1.38 19.62 -39.96
C GLU A 218 1.43 18.29 -39.21
#